data_AF-A0AAF0U2I7-F1
#
_entry.id   AF-A0AAF0U2I7-F1
#
_cell.length_a   1.000
_cell.length_b   1.000
_cell.length_c   1.000
_cell.angle_alpha   90.00
_cell.angle_beta   90.00
_cell.angle_gamma   90.00
#
_symmetry.space_group_name_H-M   'P 1'
#
loop_
_entity.id
_entity.type
_entity.pdbx_description
1 polymer ?
#
loop_
_entity_poly.entity_id
_entity_poly.type
_entity_poly.pdbx_seq_one_letter_code
_entity_poly.pdbx_strand_id
1 'polypeptide(L)'
;MLSQAVTNQVGQQRGARQEEADTSRIREFLRMNPPSFSGSSTTEDPKNFIEELKMVFNVMHVTDIVRVELAAYQLKNVARTWFDQWKGSRVEDAPPTSWACFEEAFLGRFFPR
;
A
#
# COMPACT_ATOMS: atom_id res chain seq x y z
N MET A 1 -12.47 21.15 -34.18
CA MET A 1 -11.54 20.00 -34.29
C MET A 1 -10.29 20.14 -33.42
N LEU A 2 -9.78 21.35 -33.11
CA LEU A 2 -8.55 21.52 -32.32
C LEU A 2 -8.70 21.30 -30.81
N SER A 3 -9.87 21.61 -30.21
CA SER A 3 -10.04 21.55 -28.76
C SER A 3 -9.96 20.13 -28.19
N GLN A 4 -10.48 19.11 -28.87
CA GLN A 4 -10.46 17.72 -28.38
C GLN A 4 -9.07 17.07 -28.45
N ALA A 5 -8.26 17.41 -29.47
CA ALA A 5 -6.90 16.90 -29.61
C ALA A 5 -5.99 17.39 -28.46
N VAL A 6 -6.15 18.64 -28.03
CA VAL A 6 -5.41 19.21 -26.90
C VAL A 6 -5.80 18.54 -25.57
N THR A 7 -7.10 18.28 -25.34
CA THR A 7 -7.55 17.61 -24.11
C THR A 7 -7.00 16.18 -23.99
N ASN A 8 -6.94 15.45 -25.11
CA ASN A 8 -6.40 14.09 -25.14
C ASN A 8 -4.88 14.06 -24.87
N GLN A 9 -4.12 15.00 -25.43
CA GLN A 9 -2.68 15.11 -25.20
C GLN A 9 -2.35 15.46 -23.75
N VAL A 10 -3.11 16.37 -23.13
CA VAL A 10 -2.94 16.74 -21.71
C VAL A 10 -3.29 15.57 -20.79
N GLY A 11 -4.34 14.80 -21.10
CA GLY A 11 -4.70 13.58 -20.38
C GLY A 11 -3.61 12.51 -20.46
N GLN A 12 -3.07 12.27 -21.66
CA GLN A 12 -1.99 11.30 -21.87
C GLN A 12 -0.68 11.69 -21.16
N GLN A 13 -0.28 12.97 -21.22
CA GLN A 13 0.91 13.44 -20.50
C GLN A 13 0.75 13.36 -18.98
N ARG A 14 -0.46 13.62 -18.45
CA ARG A 14 -0.74 13.46 -17.02
C ARG A 14 -0.68 12.00 -16.59
N GLY A 15 -1.23 11.09 -17.39
CA GLY A 15 -1.14 9.64 -17.15
C GLY A 15 0.31 9.16 -17.11
N ALA A 16 1.10 9.48 -18.14
CA ALA A 16 2.51 9.07 -18.20
C ALA A 16 3.35 9.60 -17.02
N ARG A 17 3.17 10.87 -16.63
CA ARG A 17 3.86 11.45 -15.48
C ARG A 17 3.50 10.78 -14.16
N GLN A 18 2.23 10.37 -14.01
CA GLN A 18 1.77 9.66 -12.82
C GLN A 18 2.38 8.25 -12.75
N GLU A 19 2.37 7.52 -13.87
CA GLU A 19 2.97 6.17 -13.97
C GLU A 19 4.48 6.19 -13.67
N GLU A 20 5.21 7.17 -14.17
CA GLU A 20 6.63 7.37 -13.86
C GLU A 20 6.85 7.65 -12.37
N ALA A 21 6.04 8.53 -11.77
CA ALA A 21 6.12 8.85 -10.36
C ALA A 21 5.83 7.62 -9.47
N ASP A 22 4.83 6.81 -9.84
CA ASP A 22 4.45 5.61 -9.10
C ASP A 22 5.53 4.52 -9.22
N THR A 23 6.08 4.34 -10.42
CA THR A 23 7.20 3.42 -10.66
C THR A 23 8.45 3.84 -9.89
N SER A 24 8.76 5.14 -9.82
CA SER A 24 9.87 5.66 -9.03
C SER A 24 9.68 5.36 -7.55
N ARG A 25 8.47 5.56 -7.02
CA ARG A 25 8.14 5.31 -5.62
C ARG A 25 8.27 3.84 -5.25
N ILE A 26 7.75 2.93 -6.09
CA ILE A 26 7.88 1.48 -5.86
C ILE A 26 9.35 1.06 -5.87
N ARG A 27 10.15 1.59 -6.80
CA ARG A 27 11.58 1.29 -6.87
C ARG A 27 12.35 1.77 -5.65
N GLU A 28 12.05 2.97 -5.17
CA GLU A 28 12.64 3.52 -3.94
C GLU A 28 12.27 2.67 -2.72
N PHE A 29 10.98 2.31 -2.59
CA PHE A 29 10.49 1.43 -1.54
C PHE A 29 11.25 0.11 -1.53
N LEU A 30 11.34 -0.60 -2.67
CA LEU A 30 12.07 -1.87 -2.75
C LEU A 30 13.57 -1.74 -2.48
N ARG A 31 14.18 -0.61 -2.84
CA ARG A 31 15.60 -0.34 -2.54
C ARG A 31 15.88 -0.20 -1.05
N MET A 32 14.88 0.20 -0.26
CA MET A 32 14.98 0.26 1.21
C MET A 32 14.82 -1.12 1.88
N ASN A 33 14.69 -2.20 1.10
CA ASN A 33 14.56 -3.58 1.56
C ASN A 33 13.49 -3.76 2.67
N PRO A 34 12.23 -3.39 2.39
CA PRO A 34 11.15 -3.54 3.35
C PRO A 34 10.91 -5.01 3.70
N PRO A 35 10.46 -5.30 4.93
CA PRO A 35 10.12 -6.66 5.30
C PRO A 35 8.91 -7.16 4.51
N SER A 36 8.79 -8.48 4.39
CA SER A 36 7.58 -9.13 3.89
C SER A 36 6.92 -9.96 4.98
N PHE A 37 5.59 -10.09 4.93
CA PHE A 37 4.83 -10.82 5.94
C PHE A 37 3.87 -11.80 5.27
N SER A 38 4.03 -13.09 5.56
CA SER A 38 3.22 -14.16 4.99
C SER A 38 1.98 -14.47 5.83
N GLY A 39 2.03 -14.22 7.14
CA GLY A 39 0.97 -14.57 8.09
C GLY A 39 0.76 -16.07 8.25
N SER A 40 1.75 -16.88 7.87
CA SER A 40 1.69 -18.34 7.88
C SER A 40 2.67 -18.99 8.87
N SER A 41 3.64 -18.23 9.39
CA SER A 41 4.60 -18.71 10.37
C SER A 41 4.35 -18.10 11.75
N THR A 42 4.51 -18.89 12.81
CA THR A 42 4.49 -18.42 14.20
C THR A 42 5.74 -17.66 14.59
N THR A 43 6.79 -17.68 13.76
CA THR A 43 8.04 -16.95 13.98
C THR A 43 8.00 -15.53 13.43
N GLU A 44 6.99 -15.19 12.61
CA GLU A 44 6.81 -13.83 12.12
C GLU A 44 6.24 -12.95 13.24
N ASP A 45 6.80 -11.75 13.40
CA ASP A 45 6.29 -10.76 14.35
C ASP A 45 5.48 -9.68 13.60
N PRO A 46 4.15 -9.65 13.76
CA PRO A 46 3.29 -8.65 13.13
C PRO A 46 3.60 -7.21 13.57
N LYS A 47 4.05 -7.01 14.82
CA LYS A 47 4.40 -5.66 15.31
C LYS A 47 5.69 -5.19 14.67
N ASN A 48 6.72 -6.03 14.66
CA ASN A 48 7.99 -5.69 14.02
C ASN A 48 7.81 -5.36 12.53
N PHE A 49 6.97 -6.12 11.82
CA PHE A 49 6.63 -5.82 10.42
C PHE A 49 6.03 -4.40 10.24
N ILE A 50 5.07 -4.02 11.09
CA ILE A 50 4.45 -2.68 11.06
C ILE A 50 5.46 -1.58 11.41
N GLU A 51 6.29 -1.79 12.42
CA GLU A 51 7.30 -0.83 12.87
C GLU A 51 8.35 -0.55 11.80
N GLU A 52 8.90 -1.59 11.17
CA GLU A 52 9.86 -1.46 10.08
C GLU A 52 9.25 -0.74 8.86
N LEU A 53 8.00 -1.06 8.48
CA LEU A 53 7.32 -0.34 7.40
C LEU A 53 7.11 1.14 7.73
N LYS A 54 6.73 1.48 8.98
CA LYS A 54 6.61 2.88 9.40
C LYS A 54 7.93 3.64 9.26
N MET A 55 9.07 3.02 9.56
CA MET A 55 10.37 3.66 9.38
C MET A 55 10.61 4.01 7.90
N VAL A 56 10.36 3.05 6.99
CA VAL A 56 10.48 3.27 5.54
C VAL A 56 9.55 4.40 5.07
N PHE A 57 8.27 4.35 5.47
CA PHE A 57 7.27 5.34 5.04
C PHE A 57 7.53 6.74 5.57
N ASN A 58 8.14 6.88 6.75
CA ASN A 58 8.53 8.17 7.30
C ASN A 58 9.66 8.81 6.50
N VAL A 59 10.63 8.01 6.04
CA VAL A 59 11.72 8.50 5.17
C VAL A 59 11.19 8.90 3.78
N MET A 60 10.25 8.12 3.23
CA MET A 60 9.69 8.39 1.90
C MET A 60 8.62 9.50 1.87
N HIS A 61 8.15 9.98 3.04
CA HIS A 61 7.09 10.98 3.16
C HIS A 61 5.80 10.66 2.37
N VAL A 62 5.40 9.38 2.34
CA VAL A 62 4.22 8.92 1.61
C VAL A 62 2.92 9.11 2.37
N THR A 63 1.83 9.37 1.64
CA THR A 63 0.47 9.51 2.18
C THR A 63 -0.07 8.19 2.73
N ASP A 64 -1.04 8.25 3.63
CA ASP A 64 -1.65 7.07 4.24
C ASP A 64 -2.17 6.04 3.23
N ILE A 65 -2.81 6.50 2.15
CA ILE A 65 -3.32 5.62 1.09
C ILE A 65 -2.17 4.83 0.46
N VAL A 66 -1.07 5.52 0.13
CA VAL A 66 0.12 4.91 -0.47
C VAL A 66 0.81 3.97 0.53
N ARG A 67 0.82 4.29 1.83
CA ARG A 67 1.35 3.38 2.87
C ARG A 67 0.62 2.04 2.87
N VAL A 68 -0.71 2.07 2.80
CA VAL A 68 -1.53 0.84 2.75
C VAL A 68 -1.23 0.03 1.49
N GLU A 69 -1.09 0.68 0.34
CA GLU A 69 -0.76 0.00 -0.92
C GLU A 69 0.63 -0.64 -0.90
N LEU A 70 1.64 0.08 -0.40
CA LEU A 70 3.01 -0.44 -0.27
C LEU A 70 3.11 -1.56 0.78
N ALA A 71 2.37 -1.47 1.89
CA ALA A 71 2.29 -2.55 2.87
C ALA A 71 1.62 -3.79 2.26
N ALA A 72 0.51 -3.61 1.52
CA ALA A 72 -0.17 -4.69 0.82
C ALA A 72 0.73 -5.39 -0.21
N TYR A 73 1.62 -4.64 -0.87
CA TYR A 73 2.63 -5.20 -1.76
C TYR A 73 3.57 -6.19 -1.05
N GLN A 74 3.86 -5.96 0.23
CA GLN A 74 4.73 -6.83 1.05
C GLN A 74 4.01 -8.00 1.72
N LEU A 75 2.68 -8.04 1.65
CA LEU A 75 1.90 -9.16 2.15
C LEU A 75 1.95 -10.33 1.19
N LYS A 76 2.15 -11.53 1.73
CA LYS A 76 2.23 -12.79 0.99
C LYS A 76 1.22 -13.79 1.57
N ASN A 77 0.93 -14.86 0.84
CA ASN A 77 0.17 -16.02 1.31
C ASN A 77 -1.12 -15.63 2.09
N VAL A 78 -1.23 -16.09 3.34
CA VAL A 78 -2.39 -15.88 4.22
C VAL A 78 -2.66 -14.40 4.44
N ALA A 79 -1.61 -13.60 4.63
CA ALA A 79 -1.75 -12.17 4.83
C ALA A 79 -2.27 -11.45 3.58
N ARG A 80 -1.85 -11.89 2.39
CA ARG A 80 -2.37 -11.34 1.13
C ARG A 80 -3.86 -11.67 0.95
N THR A 81 -4.24 -12.93 1.17
CA THR A 81 -5.66 -13.34 1.09
C THR A 81 -6.52 -12.56 2.08
N TRP A 82 -6.05 -12.37 3.31
CA TRP A 82 -6.75 -11.57 4.31
C TRP A 82 -6.92 -10.11 3.86
N PHE A 83 -5.87 -9.48 3.30
CA PHE A 83 -5.95 -8.10 2.86
C PHE A 83 -6.99 -7.90 1.76
N ASP A 84 -7.05 -8.82 0.78
CA ASP A 84 -8.03 -8.76 -0.29
C ASP A 84 -9.47 -8.87 0.26
N GLN A 85 -9.69 -9.76 1.25
CA GLN A 85 -10.98 -9.88 1.95
C GLN A 85 -11.34 -8.63 2.77
N TRP A 86 -10.38 -8.10 3.53
CA TRP A 86 -10.56 -6.92 4.35
C TRP A 86 -10.79 -5.65 3.53
N LYS A 87 -10.16 -5.54 2.36
CA LYS A 87 -10.40 -4.44 1.42
C LYS A 87 -11.75 -4.58 0.73
N GLY A 88 -12.13 -5.80 0.34
CA GLY A 88 -13.41 -6.09 -0.33
C GLY A 88 -14.65 -6.05 0.57
N SER A 89 -14.50 -6.19 1.89
CA SER A 89 -15.62 -6.10 2.83
C SER A 89 -16.05 -4.66 3.16
N ARG A 90 -15.37 -3.65 2.59
CA ARG A 90 -15.69 -2.25 2.81
C ARG A 90 -16.91 -1.83 1.99
N VAL A 91 -17.73 -0.96 2.58
CA VAL A 91 -18.88 -0.32 1.90
C VAL A 91 -18.36 0.53 0.74
N GLU A 92 -19.12 0.59 -0.35
CA GLU A 92 -18.73 1.24 -1.62
C GLU A 92 -18.32 2.72 -1.46
N ASP A 93 -18.88 3.43 -0.47
CA ASP A 93 -18.58 4.83 -0.15
C ASP A 93 -17.68 5.01 1.10
N ALA A 94 -17.05 3.94 1.58
CA ALA A 94 -16.14 4.05 2.72
C ALA A 94 -14.95 4.95 2.36
N PRO A 95 -14.50 5.83 3.28
CA PRO A 95 -13.30 6.63 3.06
C PRO A 95 -12.10 5.76 2.65
N PRO A 96 -11.17 6.29 1.82
CA PRO A 96 -9.93 5.61 1.50
C PRO A 96 -9.26 5.12 2.79
N THR A 97 -8.76 3.90 2.73
CA THR A 97 -8.16 3.25 3.90
C THR A 97 -7.00 4.07 4.44
N SER A 98 -7.17 4.63 5.65
CA SER A 98 -6.08 5.27 6.38
C SER A 98 -5.09 4.22 6.88
N TRP A 99 -3.85 4.65 7.12
CA TRP A 99 -2.83 3.76 7.67
C TRP A 99 -3.26 3.20 9.04
N ALA A 100 -3.87 4.04 9.89
CA ALA A 100 -4.33 3.65 11.21
C ALA A 100 -5.39 2.52 11.15
N CYS A 101 -6.36 2.61 10.24
CA CYS A 101 -7.35 1.54 10.09
C CYS A 101 -6.74 0.23 9.59
N PHE A 102 -5.74 0.30 8.70
CA PHE A 102 -5.00 -0.89 8.27
C PHE A 102 -4.24 -1.52 9.42
N GLU A 103 -3.48 -0.72 10.17
CA GLU A 103 -2.67 -1.18 11.28
C GLU A 103 -3.52 -1.87 12.36
N GLU A 104 -4.62 -1.25 12.77
CA GLU A 104 -5.55 -1.81 13.74
C GLU A 104 -6.10 -3.16 13.27
N ALA A 105 -6.56 -3.24 12.01
CA ALA A 105 -7.12 -4.46 11.46
C ALA A 105 -6.06 -5.57 11.30
N PHE A 106 -4.86 -5.21 10.86
CA PHE A 106 -3.74 -6.13 10.67
C PHE A 106 -3.29 -6.73 12.00
N LEU A 107 -3.05 -5.89 12.99
CA LEU A 107 -2.66 -6.35 14.33
C LEU A 107 -3.79 -7.13 14.99
N GLY A 108 -5.05 -6.71 14.85
CA GLY A 108 -6.20 -7.47 15.36
C GLY A 108 -6.33 -8.88 14.75
N ARG A 109 -5.84 -9.08 13.52
CA ARG A 109 -5.89 -10.37 12.82
C ARG A 109 -4.70 -11.29 13.12
N PHE A 110 -3.49 -10.73 13.19
CA PHE A 110 -2.25 -11.50 13.20
C PHE A 110 -1.49 -11.43 14.53
N PHE A 111 -1.75 -10.44 15.37
CA PHE A 111 -1.12 -10.37 16.68
C PHE A 111 -1.78 -11.37 17.65
N PRO A 112 -1.01 -12.25 18.30
CA PRO A 112 -1.54 -13.16 19.32
C PRO A 112 -2.22 -12.36 20.45
N ARG A 113 -3.36 -12.87 20.91
CA ARG A 113 -4.05 -12.33 22.10
C ARG A 113 -3.46 -12.90 23.37
#